data_AF-A0A519XT46-F1
#
_entry.id   AF-A0A519XT46-F1
#
_cell.length_a   1.000
_cell.length_b   1.000
_cell.length_c   1.000
_cell.angle_alpha   90.00
_cell.angle_beta   90.00
_cell.angle_gamma   90.00
#
_symmetry.space_group_name_H-M   'P 1'
#
loop_
_entity.id
_entity.type
_entity.pdbx_description
1 polymer ?
#
loop_
_entity_poly.entity_id
_entity_poly.type
_entity_poly.pdbx_seq_one_letter_code
_entity_poly.pdbx_strand_id
1 'polypeptide(L)'
;VYFDSWNDWLYIEWEGEITLPVAQQACVKLAHCVLTRPYARVLNNNSCMTGVGLEVGAWLAYHFMPHLRLAGVKHMAWVCSPTLAGLNLVQTIMSWLPRLEATTFTDMEDAVHWLQQRRLTLSPPAVRSPDTQAKLERVVADLERAAATAKSTTRSAWWPLGSSR
;
A
#
# COMPACT_ATOMS: atom_id res chain seq x y z
N VAL A 1 -8.33 2.82 3.18
CA VAL A 1 -7.73 1.83 4.11
C VAL A 1 -8.65 1.71 5.31
N TYR A 2 -9.17 0.52 5.57
CA TYR A 2 -9.91 0.23 6.80
C TYR A 2 -9.56 -1.18 7.28
N PHE A 3 -9.77 -1.44 8.57
CA PHE A 3 -9.60 -2.77 9.15
C PHE A 3 -10.94 -3.51 9.13
N ASP A 4 -11.00 -4.64 8.44
CA ASP A 4 -12.15 -5.54 8.47
C ASP A 4 -12.01 -6.49 9.65
N SER A 5 -12.71 -6.20 10.75
CA SER A 5 -12.65 -7.01 11.96
C SER A 5 -13.31 -8.39 11.81
N TRP A 6 -14.28 -8.51 10.90
CA TRP A 6 -14.96 -9.79 10.66
C TRP A 6 -14.00 -10.76 9.99
N ASN A 7 -13.30 -10.29 8.96
CA ASN A 7 -12.37 -11.11 8.19
C ASN A 7 -10.94 -11.09 8.73
N ASP A 8 -10.59 -10.16 9.62
CA ASP A 8 -9.26 -9.94 10.21
C ASP A 8 -8.16 -9.66 9.18
N TRP A 9 -8.40 -8.70 8.29
CA TRP A 9 -7.42 -8.18 7.34
C TRP A 9 -7.49 -6.66 7.23
N LEU A 10 -6.43 -6.06 6.68
CA LEU A 10 -6.51 -4.69 6.18
C LEU A 10 -7.07 -4.69 4.77
N TYR A 11 -8.09 -3.87 4.53
CA TYR A 11 -8.61 -3.59 3.19
C TYR A 11 -8.09 -2.26 2.69
N ILE A 12 -7.58 -2.26 1.47
CA ILE A 12 -7.12 -1.09 0.75
C ILE A 12 -7.91 -1.02 -0.53
N GLU A 13 -8.49 0.13 -0.80
CA GLU A 13 -9.17 0.42 -2.05
C GLU A 13 -8.48 1.61 -2.70
N TRP A 14 -8.16 1.44 -3.98
CA TRP A 14 -7.61 2.47 -4.83
C TRP A 14 -8.66 2.84 -5.86
N GLU A 15 -9.03 4.11 -5.87
CA GLU A 15 -10.08 4.65 -6.73
C GLU A 15 -9.55 5.86 -7.51
N GLY A 16 -9.90 5.92 -8.80
CA GLY A 16 -9.55 7.04 -9.67
C GLY A 16 -8.07 7.04 -10.08
N GLU A 17 -7.55 8.24 -10.30
CA GLU A 17 -6.17 8.48 -10.75
C GLU A 17 -5.19 8.46 -9.57
N ILE A 18 -4.29 7.49 -9.55
CA ILE A 18 -3.34 7.33 -8.45
C ILE A 18 -2.04 8.06 -8.77
N THR A 19 -1.90 9.25 -8.20
CA THR A 19 -0.66 10.03 -8.24
C THR A 19 0.28 9.61 -7.10
N LEU A 20 1.57 9.96 -7.21
CA LEU A 20 2.54 9.69 -6.14
C LEU A 20 2.14 10.28 -4.77
N PRO A 21 1.66 11.54 -4.68
CA PRO A 21 1.18 12.07 -3.39
C PRO A 21 0.00 11.29 -2.81
N VAL A 22 -0.92 10.79 -3.64
CA VAL A 22 -2.05 9.95 -3.21
C VAL A 22 -1.55 8.62 -2.66
N ALA A 23 -0.65 7.96 -3.39
CA ALA A 23 -0.02 6.71 -2.96
C ALA A 23 0.72 6.86 -1.63
N GLN A 24 1.55 7.89 -1.50
CA GLN A 24 2.30 8.18 -0.27
C GLN A 24 1.39 8.39 0.94
N GLN A 25 0.31 9.17 0.78
CA GLN A 25 -0.64 9.41 1.87
C GLN A 25 -1.38 8.13 2.29
N ALA A 26 -1.78 7.30 1.33
CA ALA A 26 -2.40 6.02 1.62
C ALA A 26 -1.43 5.04 2.32
N CYS A 27 -0.16 5.01 1.89
CA CYS A 27 0.89 4.23 2.53
C CYS A 27 1.17 4.67 3.97
N VAL A 28 1.19 5.97 4.25
CA VAL A 28 1.31 6.49 5.63
C VAL A 28 0.15 6.00 6.50
N LYS A 29 -1.10 6.08 6.01
CA LYS A 29 -2.27 5.58 6.73
C LYS A 29 -2.16 4.08 7.03
N LEU A 30 -1.72 3.29 6.05
CA LEU A 30 -1.51 1.86 6.25
C LEU A 30 -0.37 1.57 7.24
N ALA A 31 0.73 2.33 7.16
CA ALA A 31 1.87 2.19 8.05
C ALA A 31 1.45 2.43 9.52
N HIS A 32 0.60 3.42 9.78
CA HIS A 32 0.01 3.65 11.10
C HIS A 32 -0.86 2.50 11.58
N CYS A 33 -1.70 1.92 10.70
CA CYS A 33 -2.47 0.73 11.07
C CYS A 33 -1.53 -0.40 11.52
N VAL A 34 -0.57 -0.78 10.66
CA VAL A 34 0.32 -1.91 10.97
C VAL A 34 1.28 -1.63 12.12
N LEU A 35 1.55 -0.36 12.46
CA LEU A 35 2.35 0.03 13.61
C LEU A 35 1.63 -0.32 14.92
N THR A 36 0.34 0.01 15.01
CA THR A 36 -0.46 -0.24 16.24
C THR A 36 -0.70 -1.73 16.50
N ARG A 37 -0.95 -2.51 15.46
CA ARG A 37 -1.20 -3.96 15.55
C ARG A 37 -0.67 -4.68 14.30
N PRO A 38 -0.07 -5.87 14.41
CA PRO A 38 0.33 -6.64 13.24
C PRO A 38 -0.90 -7.18 12.51
N TYR A 39 -0.92 -7.03 11.19
CA TYR A 39 -1.93 -7.59 10.32
C TYR A 39 -1.29 -8.61 9.37
N ALA A 40 -1.68 -9.88 9.51
CA ALA A 40 -1.08 -10.95 8.72
C ALA A 40 -1.58 -10.99 7.26
N ARG A 41 -2.69 -10.32 6.96
CA ARG A 41 -3.41 -10.42 5.70
C ARG A 41 -3.85 -9.04 5.22
N VAL A 42 -3.69 -8.81 3.92
CA VAL A 42 -4.08 -7.59 3.24
C VAL A 42 -4.89 -7.95 2.00
N LEU A 43 -6.03 -7.29 1.82
CA LEU A 43 -6.78 -7.27 0.58
C LEU A 43 -6.57 -5.91 -0.07
N ASN A 44 -5.90 -5.90 -1.22
CA ASN A 44 -5.59 -4.70 -1.98
C ASN A 44 -6.43 -4.67 -3.26
N ASN A 45 -7.41 -3.78 -3.32
CA ASN A 45 -8.35 -3.66 -4.43
C ASN A 45 -8.02 -2.45 -5.33
N ASN A 46 -7.72 -2.71 -6.59
CA ASN A 46 -7.48 -1.70 -7.61
C ASN A 46 -8.58 -1.69 -8.70
N SER A 47 -9.72 -2.37 -8.51
CA SER A 47 -10.76 -2.50 -9.54
C SER A 47 -11.31 -1.14 -10.02
N CYS A 48 -11.38 -0.17 -9.11
CA CYS A 48 -11.86 1.20 -9.37
C CYS A 48 -10.74 2.18 -9.78
N MET A 49 -9.51 1.70 -9.96
CA MET A 49 -8.39 2.54 -10.39
C MET A 49 -8.48 2.83 -11.88
N THR A 50 -8.49 4.11 -12.24
CA THR A 50 -8.59 4.58 -13.64
C THR A 50 -7.24 4.90 -14.28
N GLY A 51 -6.21 5.09 -13.45
CA GLY A 51 -4.84 5.33 -13.91
C GLY A 51 -3.86 5.42 -12.76
N VAL A 52 -2.57 5.42 -13.10
CA VAL A 52 -1.48 5.46 -12.12
C VAL A 52 -0.28 6.19 -12.71
N GLY A 53 0.29 7.09 -11.92
CA GLY A 53 1.51 7.81 -12.28
C GLY A 53 2.72 6.86 -12.40
N LEU A 54 3.59 7.13 -13.38
CA LEU A 54 4.75 6.28 -13.69
C LEU A 54 5.67 6.04 -12.49
N GLU A 55 5.83 7.04 -11.62
CA GLU A 55 6.70 6.96 -10.45
C GLU A 55 6.13 6.12 -9.30
N VAL A 56 4.81 5.87 -9.30
CA VAL A 56 4.13 5.20 -8.17
C VAL A 56 4.64 3.78 -7.98
N GLY A 57 4.80 3.02 -9.07
CA GLY A 57 5.25 1.62 -9.00
C GLY A 57 6.64 1.48 -8.42
N ALA A 58 7.59 2.27 -8.94
CA ALA A 58 8.96 2.31 -8.43
C ALA A 58 8.97 2.74 -6.96
N TRP A 59 8.25 3.81 -6.61
CA TRP A 59 8.24 4.30 -5.24
C TRP A 59 7.67 3.26 -4.26
N LEU A 60 6.55 2.61 -4.59
CA LEU A 60 5.95 1.56 -3.76
C LEU A 60 6.92 0.39 -3.58
N ALA A 61 7.55 -0.06 -4.67
CA ALA A 61 8.48 -1.19 -4.67
C ALA A 61 9.72 -0.94 -3.79
N TYR A 62 10.26 0.28 -3.78
CA TYR A 62 11.46 0.61 -3.01
C TYR A 62 11.19 1.06 -1.58
N HIS A 63 10.15 1.86 -1.36
CA HIS A 63 9.97 2.58 -0.09
C HIS A 63 8.90 1.99 0.83
N PHE A 64 8.01 1.14 0.32
CA PHE A 64 6.86 0.69 1.09
C PHE A 64 6.75 -0.84 1.16
N MET A 65 6.72 -1.49 0.00
CA MET A 65 6.52 -2.93 -0.13
C MET A 65 7.52 -3.79 0.67
N PRO A 66 8.82 -3.45 0.77
CA PRO A 66 9.78 -4.22 1.56
C PRO A 66 9.44 -4.27 3.06
N HIS A 67 8.67 -3.30 3.57
CA HIS A 67 8.35 -3.18 4.99
C HIS A 67 7.08 -3.93 5.40
N LEU A 68 6.25 -4.40 4.46
CA LEU A 68 5.02 -5.12 4.78
C LEU A 68 5.28 -6.40 5.58
N ARG A 69 6.34 -7.15 5.22
CA ARG A 69 6.74 -8.35 5.98
C ARG A 69 7.27 -8.01 7.37
N LEU A 70 8.04 -6.93 7.49
CA LEU A 70 8.51 -6.42 8.78
C LEU A 70 7.31 -6.09 9.70
N ALA A 71 6.23 -5.59 9.12
CA ALA A 71 4.99 -5.27 9.81
C ALA A 71 4.13 -6.51 10.15
N GLY A 72 4.53 -7.69 9.70
CA GLY A 72 3.87 -8.96 9.97
C GLY A 72 2.92 -9.45 8.88
N VAL A 73 2.85 -8.77 7.73
CA VAL A 73 2.03 -9.22 6.59
C VAL A 73 2.63 -10.50 6.00
N LYS A 74 1.79 -11.52 5.84
CA LYS A 74 2.16 -12.84 5.30
C LYS A 74 1.50 -13.11 3.96
N HIS A 75 0.22 -12.75 3.83
CA HIS A 75 -0.55 -12.96 2.61
C HIS A 75 -1.13 -11.65 2.08
N MET A 76 -1.09 -11.49 0.76
CA MET A 76 -1.70 -10.36 0.07
C MET A 76 -2.54 -10.84 -1.10
N ALA A 77 -3.85 -10.59 -1.03
CA ALA A 77 -4.71 -10.72 -2.19
C ALA A 77 -4.73 -9.37 -2.92
N TRP A 78 -4.44 -9.38 -4.23
CA TRP A 78 -4.37 -8.18 -5.05
C TRP A 78 -5.39 -8.25 -6.18
N VAL A 79 -6.46 -7.47 -6.12
CA VAL A 79 -7.42 -7.34 -7.23
C VAL A 79 -6.87 -6.32 -8.21
N CYS A 80 -6.61 -6.77 -9.43
CA CYS A 80 -6.04 -5.97 -10.49
C CYS A 80 -7.01 -4.90 -10.99
N SER A 81 -6.45 -3.77 -11.42
CA SER A 81 -7.21 -2.79 -12.19
C SER A 81 -7.48 -3.34 -13.60
N PRO A 82 -8.61 -3.00 -14.23
CA PRO A 82 -8.86 -3.34 -15.63
C PRO A 82 -7.99 -2.52 -16.60
N THR A 83 -7.27 -1.50 -16.12
CA THR A 83 -6.44 -0.62 -16.96
C THR A 83 -5.08 -1.23 -17.25
N LEU A 84 -4.54 -0.98 -18.45
CA LEU A 84 -3.18 -1.43 -18.82
C LEU A 84 -2.11 -0.86 -17.87
N ALA A 85 -2.24 0.41 -17.49
CA ALA A 85 -1.32 1.05 -16.54
C ALA A 85 -1.34 0.35 -15.17
N GLY A 86 -2.52 -0.03 -14.69
CA GLY A 86 -2.65 -0.78 -13.44
C GLY A 86 -2.13 -2.20 -13.51
N LEU A 87 -2.31 -2.91 -14.64
CA LEU A 87 -1.71 -4.23 -14.83
C LEU A 87 -0.17 -4.16 -14.82
N ASN A 88 0.41 -3.16 -15.51
CA ASN A 88 1.86 -2.94 -15.52
C ASN A 88 2.42 -2.59 -14.13
N LEU A 89 1.67 -1.81 -13.33
CA LEU A 89 2.00 -1.52 -11.94
C LEU A 89 2.11 -2.82 -11.12
N VAL A 90 1.11 -3.70 -11.23
CA VAL A 90 1.08 -4.97 -10.51
C VAL A 90 2.24 -5.86 -10.92
N GLN A 91 2.50 -6.01 -12.21
CA GLN A 91 3.65 -6.79 -12.72
C GLN A 91 4.97 -6.26 -12.16
N THR A 92 5.13 -4.93 -12.15
CA THR A 92 6.31 -4.28 -11.55
C THR A 92 6.40 -4.70 -10.09
N ILE A 93 5.40 -4.42 -9.27
CA ILE A 93 5.43 -4.66 -7.83
C ILE A 93 5.66 -6.14 -7.48
N MET A 94 5.01 -7.07 -8.18
CA MET A 94 5.16 -8.51 -7.92
C MET A 94 6.59 -9.00 -8.18
N SER A 95 7.32 -8.41 -9.12
CA SER A 95 8.75 -8.72 -9.35
C SER A 95 9.65 -8.30 -8.17
N TRP A 96 9.23 -7.32 -7.37
CA TRP A 96 9.95 -6.81 -6.19
C TRP A 96 9.52 -7.49 -4.87
N LEU A 97 8.52 -8.36 -4.89
CA LEU A 97 7.94 -8.99 -3.71
C LEU A 97 8.18 -10.52 -3.61
N PRO A 98 9.36 -11.07 -3.93
CA PRO A 98 9.54 -12.53 -4.05
C PRO A 98 9.38 -13.32 -2.73
N ARG A 99 9.27 -12.63 -1.58
CA ARG A 99 9.17 -13.26 -0.25
C ARG A 99 7.83 -13.03 0.44
N LEU A 100 6.92 -12.30 -0.18
CA LEU A 100 5.55 -12.12 0.31
C LEU A 100 4.65 -13.08 -0.49
N GLU A 101 3.78 -13.83 0.18
CA GLU A 101 2.81 -14.67 -0.52
C GLU A 101 1.69 -13.78 -1.06
N ALA A 102 1.92 -13.23 -2.24
CA ALA A 102 0.99 -12.38 -2.94
C ALA A 102 0.36 -13.14 -4.12
N THR A 103 -0.95 -12.95 -4.33
CA THR A 103 -1.67 -13.53 -5.47
C THR A 103 -2.55 -12.46 -6.09
N THR A 104 -2.56 -12.42 -7.42
CA THR A 104 -3.34 -11.47 -8.21
C THR A 104 -4.66 -12.08 -8.65
N PHE A 105 -5.71 -11.28 -8.66
CA PHE A 105 -7.07 -11.67 -9.03
C PHE A 105 -7.68 -10.63 -9.97
N THR A 106 -8.64 -11.06 -10.79
CA THR A 106 -9.41 -10.18 -11.67
C THR A 106 -10.72 -9.72 -11.06
N ASP A 107 -11.19 -10.41 -10.02
CA ASP A 107 -12.42 -10.09 -9.29
C ASP A 107 -12.20 -10.17 -7.78
N MET A 108 -13.16 -9.58 -7.06
CA MET A 108 -13.13 -9.48 -5.61
C MET A 108 -13.51 -10.78 -4.90
N GLU A 109 -14.35 -11.60 -5.52
CA GLU A 109 -14.90 -12.79 -4.87
C GLU A 109 -13.81 -13.84 -4.65
N ASP A 110 -13.04 -14.14 -5.71
CA ASP A 110 -11.92 -15.08 -5.65
C ASP A 110 -10.83 -14.59 -4.69
N ALA A 111 -10.54 -13.29 -4.70
CA ALA A 111 -9.56 -12.67 -3.81
C ALA A 111 -9.95 -12.81 -2.33
N VAL A 112 -11.22 -12.55 -2.01
CA VAL A 112 -11.80 -12.70 -0.67
C VAL A 112 -11.75 -14.16 -0.24
N HIS A 113 -12.21 -15.07 -1.08
CA HIS A 113 -12.26 -16.49 -0.78
C HIS A 113 -10.86 -17.05 -0.51
N TRP A 114 -9.88 -16.72 -1.36
CA TRP A 114 -8.48 -17.10 -1.15
C TRP A 114 -7.94 -16.57 0.19
N LEU A 115 -8.20 -15.30 0.51
CA LEU A 115 -7.68 -14.68 1.73
C LEU A 115 -8.35 -15.20 3.01
N GLN A 116 -9.59 -15.67 2.92
CA GLN A 116 -10.30 -16.36 3.99
C GLN A 116 -9.71 -17.75 4.24
N GLN A 117 -9.39 -18.52 3.20
CA GLN A 117 -8.71 -19.81 3.36
C GLN A 117 -7.36 -19.66 4.06
N ARG A 118 -6.62 -18.59 3.75
CA ARG A 118 -5.35 -18.25 4.43
C ARG A 118 -5.53 -17.85 5.90
N ARG A 119 -6.74 -17.52 6.37
CA ARG A 119 -6.99 -17.29 7.80
C ARG A 119 -6.81 -18.58 8.61
N LEU A 120 -7.31 -19.68 8.08
CA LEU A 120 -7.41 -20.96 8.77
C LEU A 120 -6.04 -21.59 9.02
N THR A 121 -5.02 -21.18 8.26
CA THR A 121 -3.65 -21.68 8.35
C THR A 121 -2.75 -20.79 9.22
N LEU A 122 -3.27 -19.69 9.76
CA LEU A 122 -2.48 -18.74 10.53
C LEU A 122 -2.51 -19.06 12.03
N SER A 123 -1.32 -19.24 12.60
CA SER A 123 -1.13 -19.08 14.04
C SER A 123 -1.37 -17.61 14.44
N PRO A 124 -1.75 -17.35 15.71
CA PRO A 124 -1.88 -15.99 16.23
C PRO A 124 -0.66 -15.15 15.88
N PRO A 125 -0.82 -13.85 15.57
CA PRO A 125 0.31 -13.00 15.24
C PRO A 125 1.32 -13.03 16.40
N ALA A 126 2.55 -13.42 16.09
CA ALA A 126 3.64 -13.40 17.05
C ALA A 126 3.83 -11.97 17.56
N VAL A 127 4.09 -11.82 18.86
CA VAL A 127 4.41 -10.53 19.47
C VAL A 127 5.65 -9.97 18.77
N ARG A 128 5.56 -8.73 18.25
CA ARG A 128 6.68 -8.05 17.61
C ARG A 128 7.78 -7.80 18.64
N SER A 129 9.04 -8.06 18.27
CA SER A 129 10.18 -7.72 19.13
C SER A 129 10.32 -6.19 19.23
N PRO A 130 10.91 -5.67 20.32
CA PRO A 130 11.20 -4.23 20.45
C PRO A 130 12.01 -3.67 19.28
N ASP A 131 12.98 -4.42 18.76
CA ASP A 131 13.78 -4.00 17.61
C ASP A 131 12.94 -3.89 16.32
N THR A 132 12.00 -4.82 16.14
CA THR A 132 11.08 -4.79 14.99
C THR A 132 10.16 -3.58 15.11
N GLN A 133 9.67 -3.32 16.32
CA GLN A 133 8.82 -2.16 16.62
C GLN A 133 9.56 -0.84 16.30
N ALA A 134 10.76 -0.64 16.83
CA ALA A 134 11.55 0.57 16.59
C ALA A 134 11.88 0.78 15.08
N LYS A 135 12.15 -0.32 14.35
CA LYS A 135 12.35 -0.25 12.89
C LYS A 135 11.09 0.22 12.17
N LEU A 136 9.91 -0.27 12.55
CA LEU A 136 8.64 0.15 11.96
C LEU A 136 8.34 1.62 12.26
N GLU A 137 8.62 2.10 13.47
CA GLU A 137 8.46 3.51 13.84
C GLU A 137 9.31 4.43 12.95
N ARG A 138 10.56 4.02 12.68
CA ARG A 138 11.43 4.75 11.75
C ARG A 138 10.88 4.73 10.31
N VAL A 139 10.40 3.59 9.83
CA VAL A 139 9.77 3.50 8.50
C VAL A 139 8.57 4.43 8.40
N VAL A 140 7.70 4.47 9.41
CA VAL A 140 6.54 5.37 9.46
C VAL A 140 7.00 6.83 9.37
N ALA A 141 7.99 7.23 10.16
CA ALA A 141 8.55 8.58 10.11
C ALA A 141 9.16 8.93 8.74
N ASP A 142 9.81 7.98 8.07
CA ASP A 142 10.38 8.18 6.73
C ASP A 142 9.28 8.37 5.68
N LEU A 143 8.22 7.57 5.75
CA LEU A 143 7.05 7.69 4.86
C LEU A 143 6.31 9.02 5.08
N GLU A 144 6.17 9.47 6.32
CA GLU A 144 5.57 10.77 6.64
C GLU A 144 6.37 11.94 6.05
N ARG A 145 7.71 11.89 6.17
CA ARG A 145 8.59 12.91 5.57
C ARG A 145 8.49 12.93 4.04
N ALA A 146 8.41 11.76 3.41
CA ALA A 146 8.20 11.66 1.97
C ALA A 146 6.85 12.29 1.55
N ALA A 147 5.76 11.96 2.25
CA ALA A 147 4.44 12.49 1.99
C ALA A 147 4.31 14.01 2.26
N ALA A 148 5.05 14.54 3.25
CA ALA A 148 5.07 15.96 3.56
C ALA A 148 5.80 16.78 2.49
N THR A 149 6.92 16.27 1.96
CA THR A 149 7.67 16.91 0.86
C THR A 149 6.78 17.08 -0.38
N ALA A 150 5.99 16.05 -0.72
CA ALA A 150 5.05 16.11 -1.83
C ALA A 150 4.00 17.24 -1.70
N LYS A 151 3.51 17.52 -0.48
CA LYS A 151 2.57 18.62 -0.22
C LYS A 151 3.20 20.02 -0.39
N SER A 152 4.50 20.14 -0.12
CA SER A 152 5.23 21.41 -0.29
C SER A 152 5.38 21.76 -1.77
N THR A 153 5.77 20.79 -2.60
CA THR A 153 6.00 20.98 -4.05
C THR A 153 4.72 21.37 -4.79
N THR A 154 3.55 20.86 -4.38
CA THR A 154 2.26 21.25 -4.99
C THR A 154 1.85 22.70 -4.64
N ARG A 155 2.30 23.24 -3.51
CA ARG A 155 1.99 24.63 -3.10
C ARG A 155 2.89 25.67 -3.75
N SER A 156 4.10 25.31 -4.16
CA SER A 156 5.07 26.24 -4.78
C SER A 156 4.85 26.53 -6.27
N ALA A 157 3.79 26.00 -6.89
CA ALA A 157 3.52 26.17 -8.32
C ALA A 157 2.69 27.41 -8.70
N TRP A 158 2.42 28.33 -7.76
CA TRP A 158 1.73 29.60 -8.04
C TRP A 158 2.70 30.77 -7.94
N TRP A 159 3.35 31.12 -9.06
CA TRP A 159 3.92 32.46 -9.25
C TRP A 159 2.86 33.33 -9.94
N PRO A 160 2.53 34.53 -9.42
CA PRO A 160 1.65 35.43 -10.15
C PRO A 160 2.46 35.96 -11.36
N LEU A 161 1.97 35.69 -12.57
CA LEU A 161 2.42 36.43 -13.75
C LEU A 161 2.09 37.91 -13.52
N GLY A 162 3.10 38.64 -13.06
CA GLY A 162 3.08 40.07 -12.88
C GLY A 162 2.81 40.74 -14.22
N SER A 163 1.80 41.59 -14.20
CA SER A 163 1.50 42.58 -15.21
C SER A 163 2.71 43.49 -15.48
N SER A 164 3.01 43.69 -16.76
CA SER A 164 3.83 44.79 -17.28
C SER A 164 3.25 45.09 -18.66
N ARG A 165 2.35 46.09 -18.72
CA ARG A 165 2.59 47.46 -19.23
C ARG A 165 2.89 47.48 -20.72
#